data_AF-A0A850HE00-F1
#
_entry.id   AF-A0A850HE00-F1
#
_cell.length_a   1.000
_cell.length_b   1.000
_cell.length_c   1.000
_cell.angle_alpha   90.00
_cell.angle_beta   90.00
_cell.angle_gamma   90.00
#
_symmetry.space_group_name_H-M   'P 1'
#
loop_
_entity.id
_entity.type
_entity.pdbx_description
1 polymer ?
#
loop_
_entity_poly.entity_id
_entity_poly.type
_entity_poly.pdbx_seq_one_letter_code
_entity_poly.pdbx_strand_id
1 'polypeptide(L)'
;YLEEGKESDPSLIHPHFVANMLDKKADDDAIFVSDVGTAMVWMLRHLKANGERRFLNSLLHGTMASGMPQAIGGKLAYPDRQVIAVCGDGGLTMLMGDLLTLVQEKVPLKLVVFHNNTLGFVEMEQRVEGLVDHFTGLVNPDFAKLAEACGIQGW
;
A
#
# COMPACT_ATOMS: atom_id res chain seq x y z
N TYR A 1 1.52 -12.59 -19.81
CA TYR A 1 1.51 -11.92 -18.48
C TYR A 1 0.63 -10.70 -18.41
N LEU A 2 0.83 -9.64 -19.23
CA LEU A 2 -0.06 -8.46 -19.19
C LEU A 2 -1.49 -8.75 -19.71
N GLU A 3 -1.67 -9.79 -20.53
CA GLU A 3 -2.99 -10.23 -21.02
C GLU A 3 -3.39 -11.65 -20.57
N GLU A 4 -2.42 -12.43 -20.07
CA GLU A 4 -2.59 -13.83 -19.68
C GLU A 4 -1.57 -14.18 -18.60
N GLY A 5 -1.86 -13.81 -17.35
CA GLY A 5 -1.34 -14.57 -16.21
C GLY A 5 -2.35 -15.68 -15.95
N LYS A 6 -1.99 -16.95 -16.16
CA LYS A 6 -2.85 -18.05 -15.71
C LYS A 6 -2.82 -18.05 -14.18
N GLU A 7 -3.83 -17.45 -13.58
CA GLU A 7 -4.02 -17.50 -12.13
C GLU A 7 -4.35 -18.93 -11.72
N SER A 8 -3.64 -19.43 -10.71
CA SER A 8 -3.93 -20.74 -10.12
C SER A 8 -5.19 -20.71 -9.26
N ASP A 9 -5.59 -19.53 -8.79
CA ASP A 9 -6.80 -19.27 -8.02
C ASP A 9 -7.43 -17.94 -8.49
N PRO A 10 -8.64 -17.96 -9.08
CA PRO A 10 -9.30 -16.78 -9.61
C PRO A 10 -9.78 -15.80 -8.52
N SER A 11 -9.65 -16.15 -7.24
CA SER A 11 -9.94 -15.25 -6.13
C SER A 11 -8.76 -14.36 -5.73
N LEU A 12 -7.55 -14.67 -6.20
CA LEU A 12 -6.34 -13.91 -5.90
C LEU A 12 -6.07 -12.87 -6.99
N ILE A 13 -5.51 -11.73 -6.60
CA ILE A 13 -5.14 -10.67 -7.52
C ILE A 13 -3.62 -10.53 -7.52
N HIS A 14 -3.00 -10.64 -8.69
CA HIS A 14 -1.57 -10.38 -8.80
C HIS A 14 -1.22 -8.92 -8.46
N PRO A 15 -0.21 -8.66 -7.63
CA PRO A 15 0.07 -7.30 -7.16
C PRO A 15 0.53 -6.34 -8.26
N HIS A 16 1.21 -6.85 -9.30
CA HIS A 16 1.57 -6.03 -10.46
C HIS A 16 0.34 -5.57 -11.26
N PHE A 17 -0.75 -6.35 -11.27
CA PHE A 17 -2.00 -5.93 -11.90
C PHE A 17 -2.60 -4.74 -11.15
N VAL A 18 -2.67 -4.81 -9.82
CA VAL A 18 -3.11 -3.69 -8.97
C VAL A 18 -2.27 -2.45 -9.21
N ALA A 19 -0.95 -2.57 -9.22
CA ALA A 19 -0.05 -1.44 -9.45
C ALA A 19 -0.21 -0.83 -10.85
N ASN A 20 -0.34 -1.65 -11.89
CA ASN A 20 -0.59 -1.18 -13.25
C ASN A 20 -1.97 -0.49 -13.38
N MET A 21 -2.99 -0.99 -12.69
CA MET A 21 -4.31 -0.36 -12.67
C MET A 21 -4.27 0.97 -11.92
N LEU A 22 -3.52 1.03 -10.82
CA LEU A 22 -3.28 2.27 -10.07
C LEU A 22 -2.59 3.32 -10.96
N ASP A 23 -1.53 2.93 -11.69
CA ASP A 23 -0.83 3.81 -12.63
C ASP A 23 -1.75 4.42 -13.69
N LYS A 24 -2.67 3.60 -14.23
CA LYS A 24 -3.64 4.01 -15.28
C LYS A 24 -4.78 4.88 -14.75
N LYS A 25 -5.15 4.75 -13.47
CA LYS A 25 -6.34 5.38 -12.89
C LYS A 25 -6.02 6.63 -12.07
N ALA A 26 -4.79 6.75 -11.60
CA ALA A 26 -4.36 7.89 -10.81
C ALA A 26 -4.15 9.13 -11.68
N ASP A 27 -4.31 10.29 -11.06
CA ASP A 27 -4.17 11.59 -11.72
C ASP A 27 -2.73 11.78 -12.25
N ASP A 28 -2.59 12.60 -13.29
CA ASP A 28 -1.30 12.89 -13.92
C ASP A 28 -0.33 13.63 -12.98
N ASP A 29 -0.84 14.24 -11.91
CA ASP A 29 -0.06 14.90 -10.86
C ASP A 29 -0.26 14.23 -9.49
N ALA A 30 -0.63 12.94 -9.44
CA ALA A 30 -0.80 12.25 -8.16
C ALA A 30 0.49 12.19 -7.31
N ILE A 31 0.32 12.21 -5.99
CA ILE A 31 1.39 11.93 -5.02
C ILE A 31 1.20 10.52 -4.49
N PHE A 32 2.17 9.66 -4.77
CA PHE A 32 2.22 8.31 -4.25
C PHE A 32 3.15 8.25 -3.05
N VAL A 33 2.69 7.58 -2.01
CA VAL A 33 3.47 7.31 -0.81
C VAL A 33 3.38 5.82 -0.54
N SER A 34 4.50 5.14 -0.29
CA SER A 34 4.47 3.71 0.00
C SER A 34 4.97 3.36 1.40
N ASP A 35 4.38 2.31 1.97
CA ASP A 35 5.02 1.56 3.04
C ASP A 35 6.26 0.82 2.53
N VAL A 36 7.24 0.66 3.41
CA VAL A 36 8.39 -0.21 3.17
C VAL A 36 7.94 -1.67 3.22
N GLY A 37 8.30 -2.42 2.18
CA GLY A 37 7.86 -3.79 1.95
C GLY A 37 7.67 -4.07 0.47
N THR A 38 6.93 -5.13 0.15
CA THR A 38 6.59 -5.44 -1.25
C THR A 38 5.74 -4.35 -1.90
N ALA A 39 4.92 -3.61 -1.14
CA ALA A 39 4.14 -2.47 -1.62
C ALA A 39 5.02 -1.39 -2.30
N MET A 40 6.15 -1.04 -1.68
CA MET A 40 7.16 -0.14 -2.27
C MET A 40 7.70 -0.68 -3.59
N VAL A 41 7.99 -1.98 -3.71
CA VAL A 41 8.48 -2.57 -4.96
C VAL A 41 7.45 -2.43 -6.07
N TRP A 42 6.19 -2.73 -5.77
CA TRP A 42 5.12 -2.62 -6.76
C TRP A 42 4.91 -1.17 -7.19
N MET A 43 4.97 -0.23 -6.24
CA MET A 43 4.94 1.20 -6.56
C MET A 43 6.10 1.61 -7.48
N LEU A 44 7.34 1.35 -7.06
CA LEU A 44 8.54 1.85 -7.75
C LEU A 44 8.82 1.17 -9.09
N ARG A 45 8.36 -0.07 -9.29
CA ARG A 45 8.58 -0.80 -10.55
C ARG A 45 7.48 -0.56 -11.59
N HIS A 46 6.27 -0.23 -11.17
CA HIS A 46 5.10 -0.23 -12.07
C HIS A 46 4.46 1.14 -12.28
N LEU A 47 4.59 2.09 -11.34
CA LEU A 47 4.04 3.42 -11.54
C LEU A 47 5.03 4.29 -12.33
N LYS A 48 4.51 4.96 -13.35
CA LYS A 48 5.31 5.78 -14.25
C LYS A 48 5.52 7.17 -13.66
N ALA A 49 6.79 7.55 -13.51
CA ALA A 49 7.17 8.94 -13.28
C ALA A 49 7.05 9.73 -14.59
N ASN A 50 6.36 10.87 -14.52
CA ASN A 50 6.06 11.72 -15.68
C ASN A 50 6.52 13.18 -15.50
N GLY A 51 7.27 13.49 -14.44
CA GLY A 51 7.71 14.85 -14.10
C GLY A 51 6.77 15.61 -13.16
N GLU A 52 5.48 15.27 -13.13
CA GLU A 52 4.46 15.91 -12.29
C GLU A 52 4.09 15.09 -11.05
N ARG A 53 4.03 13.77 -11.21
CA ARG A 53 3.86 12.82 -10.09
C ARG A 53 5.00 12.93 -9.09
N ARG A 54 4.69 12.64 -7.83
CA ARG A 54 5.68 12.56 -6.74
C ARG A 54 5.60 11.19 -6.07
N PHE A 55 6.76 10.70 -5.64
CA PHE A 55 6.90 9.39 -5.01
C PHE A 55 7.65 9.57 -3.69
N LEU A 56 7.06 9.09 -2.60
CA LEU A 56 7.62 9.18 -1.26
C LEU A 56 7.64 7.81 -0.59
N ASN A 57 8.72 7.54 0.13
CA ASN A 57 9.04 6.25 0.71
C ASN A 57 10.19 6.40 1.72
N SER A 58 10.16 5.62 2.80
CA SER A 58 11.24 5.58 3.80
C SER A 58 12.45 4.76 3.33
N LEU A 59 13.21 5.26 2.36
CA LEU A 59 14.27 4.46 1.70
C LEU A 59 15.52 4.26 2.56
N LEU A 60 15.96 5.30 3.27
CA LEU A 60 17.18 5.22 4.06
C LEU A 60 16.91 4.53 5.40
N HIS A 61 15.86 4.97 6.10
CA HIS A 61 15.54 4.40 7.41
C HIS A 61 14.90 3.01 7.28
N GLY A 62 14.19 2.73 6.18
CA GLY A 62 13.58 1.42 5.96
C GLY A 62 12.40 1.12 6.88
N THR A 63 11.78 2.14 7.49
CA THR A 63 10.72 1.91 8.47
C THR A 63 9.40 1.50 7.82
N MET A 64 8.80 0.43 8.34
CA MET A 64 7.43 0.02 8.03
C MET A 64 6.42 1.04 8.55
N ALA A 65 5.17 0.92 8.09
CA ALA A 65 4.04 1.76 8.50
C ALA A 65 4.20 3.26 8.19
N SER A 66 5.19 3.63 7.37
CA SER A 66 5.42 5.02 7.00
C SER A 66 4.43 5.56 5.97
N GLY A 67 3.79 4.69 5.20
CA GLY A 67 2.94 5.02 4.05
C GLY A 67 1.78 5.93 4.41
N MET A 68 0.91 5.48 5.33
CA MET A 68 -0.29 6.24 5.71
C MET A 68 0.05 7.57 6.42
N PRO A 69 0.91 7.62 7.47
CA PRO A 69 1.23 8.90 8.13
C PRO A 69 1.90 9.92 7.19
N GLN A 70 2.81 9.49 6.33
CA GLN A 70 3.43 10.38 5.34
C GLN A 70 2.41 10.86 4.30
N ALA A 71 1.46 10.01 3.90
CA ALA A 71 0.39 10.39 2.98
C ALA A 71 -0.62 11.36 3.60
N ILE A 72 -0.89 11.26 4.91
CA ILE A 72 -1.66 12.27 5.66
C ILE A 72 -0.96 13.62 5.54
N GLY A 73 0.33 13.69 5.86
CA GLY A 73 1.12 14.91 5.70
C GLY A 73 1.14 15.44 4.27
N GLY A 74 1.30 14.54 3.28
CA GLY A 74 1.24 14.88 1.87
C GLY A 74 -0.11 15.48 1.45
N LYS A 75 -1.22 14.93 1.94
CA LYS A 75 -2.56 15.43 1.62
C LYS A 75 -2.86 16.77 2.30
N LEU A 76 -2.36 16.99 3.51
CA LEU A 76 -2.47 18.29 4.19
C LEU A 76 -1.63 19.38 3.52
N ALA A 77 -0.43 19.03 3.02
CA ALA A 77 0.44 19.96 2.31
C ALA A 77 -0.05 20.28 0.89
N TYR A 78 -0.72 19.32 0.24
CA TYR A 78 -1.24 19.44 -1.13
C TYR A 78 -2.72 19.07 -1.19
N PRO A 79 -3.62 19.92 -0.65
CA PRO A 79 -5.03 19.60 -0.49
C PRO A 79 -5.77 19.36 -1.82
N ASP A 80 -5.32 19.99 -2.91
CA ASP A 80 -5.95 19.86 -4.23
C ASP A 80 -5.44 18.65 -5.03
N ARG A 81 -4.32 18.05 -4.63
CA ARG A 81 -3.74 16.90 -5.35
C ARG A 81 -4.31 15.59 -4.83
N GLN A 82 -4.43 14.61 -5.72
CA GLN A 82 -4.69 13.23 -5.33
C GLN A 82 -3.47 12.66 -4.60
N VAL A 83 -3.68 12.15 -3.39
CA VAL A 83 -2.64 11.49 -2.59
C VAL A 83 -3.08 10.06 -2.32
N ILE A 84 -2.20 9.12 -2.64
CA ILE A 84 -2.44 7.67 -2.57
C ILE A 84 -1.36 7.04 -1.71
N ALA A 85 -1.76 6.47 -0.58
CA ALA A 85 -0.89 5.62 0.23
C ALA A 85 -1.00 4.16 -0.26
N VAL A 86 0.14 3.58 -0.60
CA VAL A 86 0.31 2.22 -1.09
C VAL A 86 0.93 1.40 0.04
N CYS A 87 0.06 0.70 0.77
CA CYS A 87 0.40 0.02 2.01
C CYS A 87 0.48 -1.49 1.83
N GLY A 88 1.30 -2.16 2.65
CA GLY A 88 1.13 -3.58 2.93
C GLY A 88 0.16 -3.75 4.11
N ASP A 89 -0.52 -4.88 4.20
CA ASP A 89 -1.37 -5.23 5.36
C ASP A 89 -0.60 -5.21 6.70
N GLY A 90 0.63 -5.73 6.74
CA GLY A 90 1.49 -5.66 7.92
C GLY A 90 1.88 -4.23 8.30
N GLY A 91 2.15 -3.37 7.31
CA GLY A 91 2.49 -1.96 7.55
C GLY A 91 1.29 -1.16 8.05
N LEU A 92 0.13 -1.35 7.43
CA LEU A 92 -1.11 -0.69 7.83
C LEU A 92 -1.52 -1.07 9.26
N THR A 93 -1.44 -2.36 9.62
CA THR A 93 -1.87 -2.83 10.95
C THR A 93 -1.03 -2.28 12.10
N MET A 94 0.24 -1.94 11.86
CA MET A 94 1.13 -1.35 12.88
C MET A 94 0.68 0.04 13.36
N LEU A 95 0.11 0.86 12.48
CA LEU A 95 -0.36 2.23 12.80
C LEU A 95 -1.84 2.44 12.46
N MET A 96 -2.63 1.37 12.52
CA MET A 96 -4.04 1.35 12.10
C MET A 96 -4.94 2.34 12.86
N GLY A 97 -4.51 2.79 14.05
CA GLY A 97 -5.20 3.84 14.80
C GLY A 97 -5.35 5.15 14.03
N ASP A 98 -4.45 5.44 13.09
CA ASP A 98 -4.50 6.66 12.27
C ASP A 98 -5.64 6.65 11.23
N LEU A 99 -6.35 5.54 11.04
CA LEU A 99 -7.64 5.54 10.33
C LEU A 99 -8.64 6.48 11.02
N LEU A 100 -8.61 6.58 12.35
CA LEU A 100 -9.45 7.52 13.10
C LEU A 100 -9.02 8.97 12.86
N THR A 101 -7.71 9.20 12.71
CA THR A 101 -7.14 10.53 12.38
C THR A 101 -7.67 11.02 11.04
N LEU A 102 -7.75 10.15 10.02
CA LEU A 102 -8.30 10.51 8.70
C LEU A 102 -9.72 11.07 8.79
N VAL A 103 -10.57 10.47 9.62
CA VAL A 103 -11.95 10.89 9.79
C VAL A 103 -12.06 12.13 10.65
N GLN A 104 -11.33 12.18 11.77
CA GLN A 104 -11.33 13.32 12.68
C GLN A 104 -10.89 14.61 11.98
N GLU A 105 -9.78 14.53 11.25
CA GLU A 105 -9.18 15.67 10.54
C GLU A 105 -9.74 15.86 9.13
N LYS A 106 -10.72 15.04 8.72
CA LYS A 106 -11.38 15.07 7.41
C LYS A 106 -10.40 15.05 6.24
N VAL A 107 -9.36 14.23 6.34
CA VAL A 107 -8.30 14.13 5.32
C VAL A 107 -8.76 13.14 4.24
N PRO A 108 -9.04 13.59 3.00
CA PRO A 108 -9.58 12.72 1.96
C PRO A 108 -8.45 11.97 1.26
N LEU A 109 -7.84 11.03 1.97
CA LEU A 109 -6.75 10.18 1.52
C LEU A 109 -7.27 8.92 0.80
N LYS A 110 -6.53 8.44 -0.20
CA LYS A 110 -6.77 7.12 -0.82
C LYS A 110 -5.78 6.10 -0.25
N LEU A 111 -6.29 5.00 0.29
CA LEU A 111 -5.49 3.90 0.81
C LEU A 111 -5.64 2.68 -0.12
N VAL A 112 -4.53 2.13 -0.58
CA VAL A 112 -4.46 0.88 -1.35
C VAL A 112 -3.65 -0.11 -0.52
N VAL A 113 -4.27 -1.22 -0.12
CA VAL A 113 -3.65 -2.21 0.77
C VAL A 113 -3.37 -3.48 -0.01
N PHE A 114 -2.10 -3.86 -0.11
CA PHE A 114 -1.70 -5.18 -0.55
C PHE A 114 -1.91 -6.17 0.59
N HIS A 115 -3.06 -6.84 0.56
CA HIS A 115 -3.47 -7.84 1.54
C HIS A 115 -3.05 -9.24 1.08
N ASN A 116 -1.95 -9.75 1.63
CA ASN A 116 -1.40 -11.08 1.29
C ASN A 116 -1.17 -11.97 2.53
N ASN A 117 -1.55 -11.50 3.72
CA ASN A 117 -1.42 -12.17 5.00
C ASN A 117 0.03 -12.53 5.37
N THR A 118 1.03 -11.78 4.88
CA THR A 118 2.43 -12.03 5.20
C THR A 118 3.30 -10.78 5.23
N LEU A 119 4.32 -10.78 6.09
CA LEU A 119 5.49 -9.92 5.98
C LEU A 119 6.38 -10.33 4.80
N GLY A 120 5.89 -10.09 3.58
CA GLY A 120 6.39 -10.74 2.35
C GLY A 120 7.87 -10.50 2.00
N PHE A 121 8.48 -9.39 2.41
CA PHE A 121 9.92 -9.18 2.24
C PHE A 121 10.76 -10.06 3.16
N VAL A 122 10.37 -10.15 4.44
CA VAL A 122 11.05 -11.00 5.42
C VAL A 122 10.90 -12.47 5.01
N GLU A 123 9.70 -12.87 4.57
CA GLU A 123 9.46 -14.23 4.10
C GLU A 123 10.29 -14.57 2.86
N MET A 124 10.40 -13.64 1.91
CA MET A 124 11.25 -13.81 0.72
C MET A 124 12.73 -13.95 1.12
N GLU A 125 13.22 -13.09 2.01
CA GLU A 125 14.61 -13.12 2.50
C GLU A 125 14.92 -14.44 3.20
N GLN A 126 14.05 -14.89 4.11
CA GLN A 126 14.15 -16.20 4.77
C GLN A 126 14.27 -17.34 3.74
N ARG A 127 13.39 -17.36 2.74
CA ARG A 127 13.43 -18.40 1.69
C ARG A 127 14.69 -18.36 0.84
N VAL A 128 15.19 -17.17 0.51
CA VAL A 128 16.45 -17.00 -0.23
C VAL A 128 17.64 -17.50 0.58
N GLU A 129 17.62 -17.34 1.90
CA GLU A 129 18.61 -17.90 2.83
C GLU A 129 18.44 -19.41 3.09
N GLY A 130 17.41 -20.04 2.52
CA GLY A 130 17.11 -21.46 2.72
C GLY A 130 16.43 -21.75 4.07
N LEU A 131 15.92 -20.72 4.75
CA LEU A 131 15.14 -20.84 5.97
C LEU A 131 13.67 -21.14 5.64
N VAL A 132 12.98 -21.71 6.63
CA VAL A 132 11.52 -21.85 6.60
C VAL A 132 10.86 -20.54 7.02
N ASP A 133 9.66 -20.30 6.51
CA ASP A 133 8.85 -19.15 6.89
C ASP A 133 8.65 -19.12 8.41
N HIS A 134 9.06 -18.03 9.06
CA HIS A 134 9.04 -17.92 10.52
C HIS A 134 8.63 -16.52 10.97
N PHE A 135 7.53 -16.46 11.74
CA PHE A 135 6.93 -15.23 12.25
C PHE A 135 6.54 -14.18 11.18
N THR A 136 6.27 -14.63 9.95
CA THR A 136 5.85 -13.75 8.85
C THR A 136 4.34 -13.77 8.60
N GLY A 137 3.63 -14.83 9.00
CA GLY A 137 2.19 -14.98 8.79
C GLY A 137 1.38 -13.96 9.60
N LEU A 138 0.39 -13.35 8.95
CA LEU A 138 -0.50 -12.34 9.54
C LEU A 138 -1.93 -12.86 9.59
N VAL A 139 -2.64 -12.55 10.68
CA VAL A 139 -4.08 -12.73 10.80
C VAL A 139 -4.71 -11.35 10.73
N ASN A 140 -5.21 -11.00 9.56
CA ASN A 140 -5.74 -9.67 9.29
C ASN A 140 -7.27 -9.61 9.52
N PRO A 141 -7.80 -8.43 9.92
CA PRO A 141 -9.23 -8.18 9.84
C PRO A 141 -9.66 -8.04 8.37
N ASP A 142 -10.97 -8.02 8.16
CA ASP A 142 -11.55 -7.50 6.91
C ASP A 142 -11.31 -5.97 6.88
N PHE A 143 -10.31 -5.53 6.12
CA PHE A 143 -9.91 -4.12 6.07
C PHE A 143 -11.01 -3.21 5.50
N ALA A 144 -11.84 -3.70 4.59
CA ALA A 144 -12.95 -2.93 4.04
C ALA A 144 -14.01 -2.66 5.11
N LYS A 145 -14.43 -3.69 5.85
CA LYS A 145 -15.36 -3.53 6.99
C LYS A 145 -14.77 -2.70 8.12
N LEU A 146 -13.46 -2.82 8.36
CA LEU A 146 -12.78 -1.99 9.33
C LEU A 146 -12.84 -0.51 8.93
N ALA A 147 -12.56 -0.20 7.66
CA ALA A 147 -12.68 1.16 7.14
C ALA A 147 -14.11 1.70 7.35
N GLU A 148 -15.13 0.91 7.01
CA GLU A 148 -16.54 1.27 7.23
C GLU A 148 -16.84 1.55 8.71
N ALA A 149 -16.35 0.69 9.61
CA ALA A 149 -16.51 0.86 11.06
C ALA A 149 -15.83 2.15 11.58
N CYS A 150 -14.74 2.58 10.94
CA CYS A 150 -14.08 3.85 11.24
C CYS A 150 -14.79 5.07 10.63
N GLY A 151 -15.75 4.89 9.71
CA GLY A 151 -16.41 5.97 8.98
C GLY A 151 -15.74 6.32 7.63
N ILE A 152 -14.95 5.40 7.09
CA ILE A 152 -14.28 5.50 5.79
C ILE A 152 -14.97 4.54 4.81
N GLN A 153 -15.04 4.88 3.53
CA GLN A 153 -15.53 3.95 2.51
C GLN A 153 -14.50 2.81 2.31
N GLY A 154 -14.95 1.56 2.42
CA GLY A 154 -14.15 0.36 2.16
C GLY A 154 -14.67 -0.43 0.95
N TRP A 155 -13.78 -1.10 0.23
CA TRP A 155 -14.08 -1.97 -0.93
C TRP A 155 -13.19 -3.21 -0.90
#